data_AF-A0A0C1JCI2-F1
#
_entry.id   AF-A0A0C1JCI2-F1
#
_cell.length_a   1.000
_cell.length_b   1.000
_cell.length_c   1.000
_cell.angle_alpha   90.00
_cell.angle_beta   90.00
_cell.angle_gamma   90.00
#
_symmetry.space_group_name_H-M   'P 1'
#
loop_
_entity.id
_entity.type
_entity.pdbx_description
1 polymer ?
#
loop_
_entity_poly.entity_id
_entity_poly.type
_entity_poly.pdbx_seq_one_letter_code
_entity_poly.pdbx_strand_id
1 'polypeptide(L)'
;MCSPFLRFICERHQFARKDFLVLSEENERKYKLRVELGEILRRNREAAGLTQLQLSRAIGLPGSRIVTHYERAKSPIPPRKWRPIAKALGMKPFPWVMKCAAAYCPDIYVQLFLNTDPSEASRLLNGLHASND
;
A
#
# COMPACT_ATOMS: atom_id res chain seq x y z
N MET A 1 32.28 38.41 9.99
CA MET A 1 31.56 37.60 11.00
C MET A 1 30.08 37.59 10.63
N CYS A 2 29.49 36.42 10.36
CA CYS A 2 28.08 36.34 9.99
C CYS A 2 27.21 36.56 11.24
N SER A 3 26.17 37.40 11.14
CA SER A 3 25.26 37.69 12.26
C SER A 3 24.60 36.41 12.79
N PRO A 4 24.51 36.19 14.11
CA PRO A 4 23.81 35.05 14.70
C PRO A 4 22.38 34.88 14.17
N PHE A 5 21.72 35.99 13.83
CA PHE A 5 20.37 36.01 13.26
C PHE A 5 20.32 35.44 11.83
N LEU A 6 21.31 35.76 10.99
CA LEU A 6 21.41 35.20 9.64
C LEU A 6 21.76 33.70 9.68
N ARG A 7 22.55 33.26 10.67
CA ARG A 7 22.86 31.83 10.88
C ARG A 7 21.61 31.04 11.27
N PHE A 8 20.80 31.58 12.17
CA PHE A 8 19.52 30.99 12.58
C PHE A 8 18.52 30.87 11.41
N ILE A 9 18.41 31.90 10.58
CA ILE A 9 17.55 31.87 9.38
C ILE A 9 18.06 30.82 8.38
N CYS A 10 19.37 30.75 8.14
CA CYS A 10 19.96 29.74 7.27
C CYS A 10 19.72 28.31 7.79
N GLU A 11 19.89 28.07 9.10
CA GLU A 11 19.66 26.78 9.74
C GLU A 11 18.17 26.36 9.66
N ARG A 12 17.23 27.27 9.90
CA ARG A 12 15.79 26.96 9.74
C ARG A 12 15.38 26.70 8.29
N HIS A 13 15.94 27.44 7.33
CA HIS A 13 15.70 27.16 5.91
C HIS A 13 16.30 25.83 5.46
N GLN A 14 17.51 25.49 5.92
CA GLN A 14 18.14 24.19 5.65
C GLN A 14 17.36 23.04 6.28
N PHE A 15 16.83 23.22 7.49
CA PHE A 15 16.01 22.23 8.19
C PHE A 15 14.68 21.98 7.47
N ALA A 16 13.92 23.04 7.16
CA ALA A 16 12.67 22.93 6.42
C ALA A 16 12.85 22.29 5.02
N ARG A 17 13.98 22.57 4.37
CA ARG A 17 14.33 21.94 3.08
C ARG A 17 14.65 20.45 3.23
N LYS A 18 15.34 20.04 4.31
CA LYS A 18 15.60 18.62 4.59
C LYS A 18 14.31 17.86 4.88
N ASP A 19 13.43 18.40 5.73
CA ASP A 19 12.14 17.76 6.03
C ASP A 19 11.28 17.61 4.77
N PHE A 20 11.25 18.63 3.92
CA PHE A 20 10.55 18.57 2.64
C PHE A 20 11.13 17.49 1.71
N LEU A 21 12.46 17.39 1.63
CA LEU A 21 13.13 16.36 0.81
C LEU A 21 12.83 14.95 1.33
N VAL A 22 12.90 14.72 2.65
CA VAL A 22 12.57 13.42 3.26
C VAL A 22 11.11 13.04 3.00
N LEU A 23 10.17 13.98 3.17
CA LEU A 23 8.76 13.75 2.86
C LEU A 23 8.54 13.44 1.37
N SER A 24 9.34 14.04 0.47
CA SER A 24 9.26 13.74 -0.97
C SER A 24 9.76 12.32 -1.29
N GLU A 25 10.88 11.89 -0.68
CA GLU A 25 11.45 10.56 -0.88
C GLU A 25 10.53 9.45 -0.33
N GLU A 26 9.94 9.66 0.85
CA GLU A 26 8.98 8.72 1.43
C GLU A 26 7.72 8.58 0.57
N ASN A 27 7.20 9.70 0.07
CA ASN A 27 6.03 9.69 -0.80
C ASN A 27 6.33 9.00 -2.14
N GLU A 28 7.52 9.23 -2.70
CA GLU A 28 7.98 8.53 -3.91
C GLU A 28 8.10 7.02 -3.67
N ARG A 29 8.70 6.60 -2.54
CA ARG A 29 8.79 5.19 -2.17
C ARG A 29 7.41 4.56 -2.04
N LYS A 30 6.50 5.20 -1.30
CA LYS A 30 5.10 4.76 -1.14
C LYS A 30 4.38 4.68 -2.48
N TYR A 31 4.65 5.62 -3.40
CA TYR A 31 4.10 5.61 -4.75
C TYR A 31 4.61 4.43 -5.57
N LYS A 32 5.94 4.16 -5.56
CA LYS A 32 6.55 3.03 -6.27
C LYS A 32 5.95 1.68 -5.86
N LEU A 33 5.70 1.48 -4.56
CA LEU A 33 5.05 0.26 -4.06
C LEU A 33 3.63 0.07 -4.64
N ARG A 34 2.86 1.17 -4.77
CA ARG A 34 1.52 1.10 -5.38
C ARG A 34 1.57 0.84 -6.88
N VAL A 35 2.55 1.41 -7.58
CA VAL A 35 2.78 1.12 -9.01
C VAL A 35 3.08 -0.36 -9.22
N GLU A 36 3.98 -0.93 -8.41
CA GLU A 36 4.28 -2.35 -8.47
C GLU A 36 3.06 -3.23 -8.19
N LEU A 37 2.25 -2.88 -7.17
CA LEU A 37 0.99 -3.56 -6.90
C LEU A 37 0.02 -3.51 -8.10
N GLY A 38 -0.08 -2.36 -8.76
CA GLY A 38 -0.89 -2.17 -9.96
C GLY A 38 -0.44 -3.05 -11.13
N GLU A 39 0.86 -3.19 -11.34
CA GLU A 39 1.43 -4.08 -12.36
C GLU A 39 1.23 -5.57 -12.01
N ILE A 40 1.30 -5.93 -10.72
CA ILE A 40 0.95 -7.28 -10.27
C ILE A 40 -0.53 -7.56 -10.56
N LEU A 41 -1.43 -6.62 -10.25
CA LEU A 41 -2.86 -6.75 -10.54
C LEU A 41 -3.09 -6.98 -12.03
N ARG A 42 -2.47 -6.16 -12.87
CA ARG A 42 -2.57 -6.25 -14.32
C ARG A 42 -2.11 -7.61 -14.84
N ARG A 43 -0.92 -8.06 -14.45
CA ARG A 43 -0.38 -9.36 -14.87
C ARG A 43 -1.26 -10.53 -14.47
N ASN A 44 -1.78 -10.53 -13.24
CA ASN A 44 -2.69 -11.60 -12.79
C ASN A 44 -4.04 -11.55 -13.50
N ARG A 45 -4.56 -10.36 -13.80
CA ARG A 45 -5.77 -10.21 -14.63
C ARG A 45 -5.56 -10.79 -16.03
N GLU A 46 -4.45 -10.45 -16.67
CA GLU A 46 -4.11 -10.93 -18.02
C GLU A 46 -3.88 -12.44 -18.03
N ALA A 47 -3.18 -12.99 -17.02
CA ALA A 47 -3.00 -14.43 -16.86
C ALA A 47 -4.32 -15.19 -16.63
N ALA A 48 -5.29 -14.56 -15.96
CA ALA A 48 -6.64 -15.10 -15.80
C ALA A 48 -7.52 -14.95 -17.06
N GLY A 49 -7.01 -14.37 -18.15
CA GLY A 49 -7.76 -14.15 -19.39
C GLY A 49 -8.89 -13.12 -19.27
N LEU A 50 -8.86 -12.26 -18.25
CA LEU A 50 -9.94 -11.32 -17.98
C LEU A 50 -9.65 -9.95 -18.59
N THR A 51 -10.68 -9.34 -19.19
CA THR A 51 -10.67 -7.91 -19.50
C THR A 51 -10.86 -7.08 -18.23
N GLN A 52 -10.48 -5.79 -18.28
CA GLN A 52 -10.72 -4.86 -17.18
C GLN A 52 -12.22 -4.76 -16.81
N LEU A 53 -13.11 -4.83 -17.80
CA LEU A 53 -14.56 -4.81 -17.58
C LEU A 53 -15.05 -6.07 -16.86
N GLN A 54 -14.56 -7.25 -17.26
CA GLN A 54 -14.91 -8.52 -16.61
C GLN A 54 -14.44 -8.56 -15.16
N LEU A 55 -13.20 -8.13 -14.89
CA LEU A 55 -12.72 -8.03 -13.51
C LEU A 55 -13.59 -7.08 -12.68
N SER A 56 -13.92 -5.90 -13.23
CA SER A 56 -14.77 -4.93 -12.55
C SER A 56 -16.14 -5.50 -12.18
N ARG A 57 -16.79 -6.20 -13.12
CA ARG A 57 -18.07 -6.89 -12.89
C ARG A 57 -17.94 -7.98 -11.82
N ALA A 58 -16.88 -8.80 -11.89
CA ALA A 58 -16.64 -9.87 -10.92
C ALA A 58 -16.48 -9.37 -9.48
N ILE A 59 -15.97 -8.14 -9.30
CA ILE A 59 -15.81 -7.51 -7.97
C ILE A 59 -16.95 -6.54 -7.64
N GLY A 60 -18.03 -6.50 -8.44
CA GLY A 60 -19.21 -5.69 -8.21
C GLY A 60 -18.93 -4.19 -8.26
N LEU A 61 -18.21 -3.72 -9.29
CA LEU A 61 -17.97 -2.31 -9.55
C LEU A 61 -18.51 -1.88 -10.92
N PRO A 62 -18.97 -0.63 -11.06
CA PRO A 62 -19.50 -0.13 -12.33
C PRO A 62 -18.35 0.25 -13.29
N GLY A 63 -18.25 -0.47 -14.41
CA GLY A 63 -17.38 -0.11 -15.55
C GLY A 63 -15.89 -0.42 -15.38
N SER A 64 -15.14 -0.41 -16.47
CA SER A 64 -13.72 -0.81 -16.52
C SER A 64 -12.74 0.24 -15.99
N ARG A 65 -13.13 1.54 -16.01
CA ARG A 65 -12.25 2.68 -15.67
C ARG A 65 -11.61 2.53 -14.29
N ILE A 66 -12.36 2.01 -13.32
CA ILE A 66 -11.87 1.84 -11.96
C ILE A 66 -10.71 0.84 -11.89
N VAL A 67 -10.77 -0.22 -12.69
CA VAL A 67 -9.68 -1.21 -12.80
C VAL A 67 -8.45 -0.57 -13.45
N THR A 68 -8.64 0.25 -14.48
CA THR A 68 -7.53 1.03 -15.07
C THR A 68 -6.86 1.96 -14.04
N HIS A 69 -7.64 2.58 -13.15
CA HIS A 69 -7.09 3.41 -12.09
C HIS A 69 -6.31 2.60 -11.05
N TYR A 70 -6.77 1.41 -10.71
CA TYR A 70 -6.07 0.50 -9.80
C TYR A 70 -4.74 0.02 -10.41
N GLU A 71 -4.76 -0.44 -11.66
CA GLU A 71 -3.56 -0.93 -12.36
C GLU A 71 -2.49 0.16 -12.53
N ARG A 72 -2.91 1.42 -12.69
CA ARG A 72 -1.99 2.56 -12.85
C ARG A 72 -1.66 3.28 -11.53
N ALA A 73 -2.04 2.72 -10.39
CA ALA A 73 -1.88 3.34 -9.07
C ALA A 73 -2.47 4.77 -8.94
N LYS A 74 -3.43 5.14 -9.80
CA LYS A 74 -4.11 6.44 -9.77
C LYS A 74 -5.15 6.55 -8.66
N SER A 75 -5.65 5.41 -8.19
CA SER A 75 -6.60 5.33 -7.07
C SER A 75 -6.28 4.10 -6.22
N PRO A 76 -6.40 4.19 -4.89
CA PRO A 76 -6.21 3.04 -4.03
C PRO A 76 -7.35 2.02 -4.23
N ILE A 77 -7.00 0.74 -4.16
CA ILE A 77 -7.97 -0.35 -4.11
C ILE A 77 -8.57 -0.36 -2.70
N PRO A 78 -9.90 -0.21 -2.54
CA PRO A 78 -10.54 -0.25 -1.24
C PRO A 78 -10.25 -1.58 -0.51
N PRO A 79 -9.94 -1.59 0.79
CA PRO A 79 -9.63 -2.81 1.54
C PRO A 79 -10.69 -3.92 1.40
N ARG A 80 -11.98 -3.53 1.40
CA ARG A 80 -13.12 -4.42 1.16
C ARG A 80 -13.09 -5.16 -0.18
N LYS A 81 -12.29 -4.70 -1.15
CA LYS A 81 -12.14 -5.31 -2.48
C LYS A 81 -10.89 -6.18 -2.61
N TRP A 82 -9.97 -6.19 -1.64
CA TRP A 82 -8.75 -7.01 -1.73
C TRP A 82 -9.08 -8.50 -1.86
N ARG A 83 -9.89 -9.06 -0.94
CA ARG A 83 -10.31 -10.46 -1.00
C ARG A 83 -11.15 -10.80 -2.26
N PRO A 84 -12.17 -10.01 -2.65
CA PRO A 84 -12.90 -10.23 -3.90
C PRO A 84 -12.01 -10.27 -5.15
N ILE A 85 -11.02 -9.38 -5.25
CA ILE A 85 -10.07 -9.37 -6.38
C ILE A 85 -9.27 -10.68 -6.41
N ALA A 86 -8.73 -11.12 -5.28
CA ALA A 86 -8.00 -12.39 -5.23
C ALA A 86 -8.85 -13.56 -5.71
N LYS A 87 -10.09 -13.65 -5.24
CA LYS A 87 -11.03 -14.70 -5.67
C LYS A 87 -11.32 -14.62 -7.17
N ALA A 88 -11.61 -13.43 -7.69
CA ALA A 88 -11.92 -13.23 -9.11
C ALA A 88 -10.74 -13.59 -10.04
N LEU A 89 -9.51 -13.43 -9.56
CA LEU A 89 -8.28 -13.74 -10.30
C LEU A 89 -7.74 -15.15 -10.01
N GLY A 90 -8.44 -15.98 -9.23
CA GLY A 90 -7.94 -17.31 -8.84
C GLY A 90 -6.70 -17.29 -7.94
N MET A 91 -6.38 -16.15 -7.32
CA MET A 91 -5.23 -16.01 -6.42
C MET A 91 -5.60 -16.45 -5.00
N LYS A 92 -4.61 -16.88 -4.21
CA LYS A 92 -4.78 -17.08 -2.77
C LYS A 92 -5.07 -15.74 -2.09
N PRO A 93 -6.18 -15.59 -1.34
CA PRO A 93 -6.57 -14.30 -0.75
C PRO A 93 -5.54 -13.73 0.23
N PHE A 94 -4.95 -14.56 1.09
CA PHE A 94 -4.04 -14.09 2.13
C PHE A 94 -2.75 -13.48 1.57
N PRO A 95 -1.97 -14.14 0.69
CA PRO A 95 -0.81 -13.52 0.06
C PRO A 95 -1.12 -12.23 -0.69
N TRP A 96 -2.28 -12.15 -1.36
CA TRP A 96 -2.70 -10.94 -2.05
C TRP A 96 -3.00 -9.79 -1.08
N VAL A 97 -3.76 -10.05 -0.02
CA VAL A 97 -4.06 -9.07 1.04
C VAL A 97 -2.77 -8.54 1.68
N MET A 98 -1.80 -9.42 1.94
CA MET A 98 -0.48 -9.04 2.47
C MET A 98 0.26 -8.09 1.52
N LYS A 99 0.25 -8.37 0.21
CA LYS A 99 0.83 -7.45 -0.79
C LYS A 99 0.12 -6.10 -0.82
N CYS A 100 -1.22 -6.08 -0.72
CA CYS A 100 -1.96 -4.82 -0.62
C CYS A 100 -1.59 -4.03 0.65
N ALA A 101 -1.50 -4.71 1.80
CA ALA A 101 -1.10 -4.08 3.06
C ALA A 101 0.31 -3.49 2.99
N ALA A 102 1.28 -4.24 2.45
CA ALA A 102 2.64 -3.76 2.24
C ALA A 102 2.71 -2.53 1.32
N ALA A 103 1.84 -2.44 0.31
CA ALA A 103 1.84 -1.33 -0.63
C ALA A 103 1.11 -0.07 -0.12
N TYR A 104 -0.01 -0.23 0.61
CA TYR A 104 -0.81 0.89 1.10
C TYR A 104 -0.38 1.38 2.48
N CYS A 105 0.15 0.50 3.32
CA CYS A 105 0.56 0.78 4.69
C CYS A 105 1.93 0.15 4.98
N PRO A 106 3.01 0.53 4.25
CA PRO A 106 4.31 -0.12 4.37
C PRO A 106 4.90 -0.05 5.78
N ASP A 107 4.73 1.08 6.47
CA ASP A 107 5.29 1.27 7.80
C ASP A 107 4.63 0.32 8.82
N ILE A 108 3.29 0.23 8.79
CA ILE A 108 2.53 -0.72 9.60
C ILE A 108 2.93 -2.16 9.25
N TYR A 109 3.07 -2.48 7.97
CA TYR A 109 3.46 -3.81 7.51
C TYR A 109 4.83 -4.21 8.05
N VAL A 110 5.82 -3.32 7.99
CA VAL A 110 7.17 -3.57 8.51
C VAL A 110 7.12 -3.83 10.01
N GLN A 111 6.42 -3.00 10.78
CA GLN A 111 6.32 -3.16 12.23
C GLN A 111 5.65 -4.49 12.61
N LEU A 112 4.53 -4.84 11.96
CA LEU A 112 3.76 -6.03 12.29
C LEU A 112 4.41 -7.34 11.85
N PHE A 113 5.14 -7.36 10.73
CA PHE A 113 5.54 -8.62 10.08
C PHE A 113 7.03 -8.80 9.87
N LEU A 114 7.82 -7.73 9.83
CA LEU A 114 9.27 -7.83 9.64
C LEU A 114 10.06 -7.62 10.92
N ASN A 115 9.52 -6.81 11.84
CA ASN A 115 10.17 -6.49 13.12
C ASN A 115 9.58 -7.25 14.31
N THR A 116 8.54 -8.06 14.09
CA THR A 116 7.90 -8.85 15.14
C THR A 116 8.19 -10.33 14.94
N ASP A 117 8.56 -11.03 16.00
CA ASP A 117 8.72 -12.49 15.96
C ASP A 117 7.37 -13.15 15.60
N PRO A 118 7.33 -14.08 14.62
CA PRO A 118 6.08 -14.69 14.19
C PRO A 118 5.29 -15.40 15.30
N SER A 119 5.97 -15.97 16.29
CA SER A 119 5.31 -16.66 17.41
C SER A 119 4.69 -15.66 18.39
N GLU A 120 5.33 -14.52 18.59
CA GLU A 120 4.81 -13.41 19.37
C GLU A 120 3.60 -12.76 18.68
N ALA A 121 3.70 -12.47 17.38
CA ALA A 121 2.60 -11.94 16.59
C ALA A 121 1.37 -12.86 16.65
N SER A 122 1.57 -14.19 16.53
CA SER A 122 0.48 -15.16 16.63
C SER A 122 -0.18 -15.16 18.02
N ARG A 123 0.59 -15.10 19.10
CA ARG A 123 0.05 -14.99 20.46
C ARG A 123 -0.79 -13.72 20.65
N LEU A 124 -0.27 -12.57 20.22
CA LEU A 124 -0.97 -11.29 20.34
C LEU A 124 -2.28 -11.28 19.54
N LEU A 125 -2.27 -11.81 18.31
CA LEU A 125 -3.47 -11.92 17.48
C LEU A 125 -4.53 -12.84 18.10
N ASN A 126 -4.11 -13.96 18.69
CA ASN A 126 -5.04 -14.86 19.39
C ASN A 126 -5.66 -14.17 20.61
N GLY A 127 -4.87 -13.39 21.35
CA GLY A 127 -5.38 -12.59 22.47
C GLY A 127 -6.41 -11.54 22.06
N LEU A 128 -6.18 -10.85 20.94
CA LEU A 128 -7.10 -9.83 20.42
C LEU A 128 -8.44 -10.42 19.92
N HIS A 129 -8.43 -11.64 19.38
CA HIS A 129 -9.67 -12.31 18.98
C HIS A 129 -10.45 -12.79 20.21
N ALA A 130 -9.76 -13.33 21.22
CA ALA A 130 -10.40 -13.79 22.45
C ALA A 130 -11.03 -12.65 23.29
N SER A 131 -10.62 -11.40 23.08
CA SER A 131 -11.19 -10.22 23.77
C SER A 131 -12.37 -9.56 23.04
N ASN A 132 -12.71 -10.01 21.82
CA ASN A 132 -13.80 -9.45 21.02
C ASN A 132 -15.02 -10.39 20.94
N ASP A 133 -14.97 -11.54 21.61
CA ASP A 133 -16.08 -12.48 21.84
C ASP A 133 -16.62 -12.29 23.27
#